data_AF-A0A5J4DVM6-F1
#
_entry.id   AF-A0A5J4DVM6-F1
#
_cell.length_a   1.000
_cell.length_b   1.000
_cell.length_c   1.000
_cell.angle_alpha   90.00
_cell.angle_beta   90.00
_cell.angle_gamma   90.00
#
_symmetry.space_group_name_H-M   'P 1'
#
loop_
_entity.id
_entity.type
_entity.pdbx_description
1 polymer ?
#
loop_
_entity_poly.entity_id
_entity_poly.type
_entity_poly.pdbx_seq_one_letter_code
_entity_poly.pdbx_strand_id
1 'polypeptide(L)'
;MTRISKLAFALMAAMMFAGMQTSTADAAIRCDGAYQVFKHGGQHRSPLCEDRYLAQIARKYGMRVSAYAVHNSDYEKAQVCYTIGHDIRVSHICGAYLNEGGNQRKD
;
A
#
# COMPACT_ATOMS: atom_id res chain seq x y z
N MET A 1 -27.51 -44.54 25.25
CA MET A 1 -26.61 -43.44 25.65
C MET A 1 -25.51 -43.10 24.62
N THR A 2 -25.62 -43.52 23.35
CA THR A 2 -24.56 -43.31 22.33
C THR A 2 -24.91 -42.27 21.25
N ARG A 3 -26.17 -41.82 21.14
CA ARG A 3 -26.60 -40.82 20.13
C ARG A 3 -26.38 -39.37 20.58
N ILE A 4 -26.52 -39.11 21.89
CA ILE A 4 -26.35 -37.78 22.49
C ILE A 4 -24.87 -37.33 22.40
N SER A 5 -23.93 -38.27 22.55
CA SER A 5 -22.49 -37.99 22.48
C SER A 5 -21.99 -37.64 21.08
N LYS A 6 -22.64 -38.16 20.02
CA LYS A 6 -22.31 -37.83 18.62
C LYS A 6 -22.80 -36.45 18.21
N LEU A 7 -23.95 -36.02 18.75
CA LEU A 7 -24.50 -34.68 18.53
C LEU A 7 -23.64 -33.60 19.22
N ALA A 8 -23.16 -33.87 20.44
CA ALA A 8 -22.27 -32.95 21.16
C ALA A 8 -20.93 -32.73 20.43
N PHE A 9 -20.34 -33.80 19.88
CA PHE A 9 -19.08 -33.69 19.11
C PHE A 9 -19.26 -32.95 17.78
N ALA A 10 -20.38 -33.16 17.08
CA ALA A 10 -20.67 -32.48 15.82
C ALA A 10 -20.91 -30.96 16.01
N LEU A 11 -21.56 -30.56 17.12
CA LEU A 11 -21.76 -29.16 17.48
C LEU A 11 -20.44 -28.45 17.81
N MET A 12 -19.53 -29.13 18.50
CA MET A 12 -18.23 -28.56 18.88
C MET A 12 -17.30 -28.35 17.68
N ALA A 13 -17.32 -29.27 16.70
CA ALA A 13 -16.56 -29.12 15.45
C ALA A 13 -17.11 -27.99 14.55
N ALA A 14 -18.43 -27.80 14.51
CA ALA A 14 -19.05 -26.71 13.75
C ALA A 14 -18.72 -25.31 14.33
N MET A 15 -18.56 -25.19 15.65
CA MET A 15 -18.17 -23.93 16.28
C MET A 15 -16.71 -23.54 16.00
N MET A 16 -15.80 -24.52 15.83
CA MET A 16 -14.40 -24.24 15.51
C MET A 16 -14.20 -23.72 14.07
N PHE A 17 -15.04 -24.14 13.12
CA PHE A 17 -14.96 -23.66 11.73
C PHE A 17 -15.53 -22.24 11.52
N ALA A 18 -16.42 -21.78 12.38
CA ALA A 18 -17.04 -20.46 12.25
C ALA A 18 -16.09 -19.28 12.57
N GLY A 19 -14.98 -19.53 13.28
CA GLY A 19 -14.01 -18.50 13.69
C GLY A 19 -12.94 -18.14 12.65
N MET A 20 -12.82 -18.90 11.54
CA MET A 20 -11.80 -18.69 10.51
C MET A 20 -12.23 -17.73 9.39
N GLN A 21 -13.33 -16.99 9.56
CA GLN A 21 -13.70 -15.96 8.61
C GLN A 21 -12.87 -14.70 8.85
N THR A 22 -11.66 -14.67 8.28
CA THR A 22 -10.86 -13.44 8.19
C THR A 22 -11.59 -12.46 7.28
N SER A 23 -12.39 -11.59 7.89
CA SER A 23 -12.97 -10.45 7.21
C SER A 23 -11.81 -9.56 6.78
N THR A 24 -11.41 -9.59 5.52
CA THR A 24 -10.53 -8.55 4.96
C THR A 24 -11.36 -7.28 4.88
N ALA A 25 -11.39 -6.54 5.98
CA ALA A 25 -11.87 -5.17 5.98
C ALA A 25 -10.90 -4.37 5.11
N ASP A 26 -11.13 -4.37 3.80
CA ASP A 26 -10.44 -3.54 2.84
C ASP A 26 -10.94 -2.10 3.06
N ALA A 27 -10.41 -1.47 4.10
CA ALA A 27 -10.70 -0.09 4.41
C ALA A 27 -10.07 0.75 3.29
N ALA A 28 -10.89 1.22 2.35
CA ALA A 28 -10.45 2.02 1.22
C ALA A 28 -9.48 3.12 1.67
N ILE A 29 -8.22 3.02 1.25
CA ILE A 29 -7.16 3.96 1.62
C ILE A 29 -7.46 5.31 1.00
N ARG A 30 -7.64 6.32 1.86
CA ARG A 30 -7.78 7.72 1.45
C ARG A 30 -6.43 8.41 1.48
N CYS A 31 -6.04 8.96 0.34
CA CYS A 31 -4.81 9.75 0.21
C CYS A 31 -5.16 11.23 0.04
N ASP A 32 -4.40 12.08 0.72
CA ASP A 32 -4.31 13.52 0.45
C ASP A 32 -2.84 13.85 0.17
N GLY A 33 -2.55 14.13 -1.10
CA GLY A 33 -1.17 14.16 -1.60
C GLY A 33 -0.42 12.87 -1.25
N ALA A 34 0.76 13.04 -0.63
CA ALA A 34 1.63 11.96 -0.18
C ALA A 34 1.16 11.27 1.13
N TYR A 35 0.11 11.76 1.78
CA TYR A 35 -0.31 11.29 3.09
C TYR A 35 -1.55 10.41 3.00
N GLN A 36 -1.56 9.34 3.80
CA GLN A 36 -2.76 8.60 4.11
C GLN A 36 -3.52 9.31 5.24
N VAL A 37 -4.83 9.48 5.06
CA VAL A 37 -5.71 10.14 6.02
C VAL A 37 -6.58 9.09 6.72
N PHE A 38 -6.55 9.07 8.06
CA PHE A 38 -7.36 8.14 8.85
C PHE A 38 -8.76 8.71 9.12
N LYS A 39 -9.76 7.82 9.26
CA LYS A 39 -11.15 8.22 9.50
C LYS A 39 -11.35 9.03 10.77
N HIS A 40 -10.54 8.79 11.81
CA HIS A 40 -10.64 9.46 13.10
C HIS A 40 -9.72 10.69 13.21
N GLY A 41 -9.22 11.19 12.08
CA GLY A 41 -8.25 12.27 12.03
C GLY A 41 -6.80 11.76 12.08
N GLY A 42 -5.87 12.68 11.84
CA GLY A 42 -4.46 12.37 11.69
C GLY A 42 -4.09 11.93 10.27
N GLN A 43 -2.81 12.10 9.95
CA GLN A 43 -2.24 11.75 8.67
C GLN A 43 -0.87 11.12 8.86
N HIS A 44 -0.55 10.15 8.01
CA HIS A 44 0.74 9.46 8.02
C HIS A 44 1.27 9.32 6.60
N ARG A 45 2.58 9.47 6.41
CA ARG A 45 3.23 9.22 5.11
C ARG A 45 3.14 7.73 4.77
N SER A 46 2.41 7.40 3.73
CA SER A 46 2.19 6.01 3.32
C SER A 46 2.85 5.79 1.97
N PRO A 47 3.68 4.75 1.78
CA PRO A 47 4.32 4.47 0.50
C PRO A 47 3.33 4.45 -0.67
N LEU A 48 2.15 3.87 -0.45
CA LEU A 48 1.10 3.83 -1.47
C LEU A 48 0.60 5.24 -1.86
N CYS A 49 0.40 6.14 -0.89
CA CYS A 49 -0.06 7.50 -1.17
C CYS A 49 1.06 8.35 -1.79
N GLU A 50 2.30 8.15 -1.36
CA GLU A 50 3.48 8.75 -1.98
C GLU A 50 3.60 8.35 -3.45
N ASP A 51 3.49 7.06 -3.78
CA ASP A 51 3.61 6.57 -5.15
C ASP A 51 2.46 7.05 -6.05
N ARG A 52 1.23 7.09 -5.50
CA ARG A 52 0.07 7.67 -6.19
C ARG A 52 0.28 9.15 -6.50
N TYR A 53 0.78 9.90 -5.53
CA TYR A 53 1.06 11.32 -5.67
C TYR A 53 2.21 11.55 -6.65
N LEU A 54 3.27 10.76 -6.57
CA LEU A 54 4.40 10.80 -7.50
C LEU A 54 3.94 10.58 -8.94
N ALA A 55 3.12 9.55 -9.19
CA ALA A 55 2.54 9.32 -10.52
C ALA A 55 1.61 10.47 -10.96
N GLN A 56 0.87 11.07 -10.04
CA GLN A 56 0.03 12.25 -10.35
C GLN A 56 0.87 13.45 -10.78
N ILE A 57 1.97 13.75 -10.08
CA ILE A 57 2.88 14.83 -10.44
C ILE A 57 3.59 14.49 -11.75
N ALA A 58 4.09 13.27 -11.94
CA ALA A 58 4.71 12.81 -13.18
C ALA A 58 3.82 13.03 -14.42
N ARG A 59 2.52 12.75 -14.31
CA ARG A 59 1.56 13.03 -15.39
C ARG A 59 1.45 14.53 -15.73
N LYS A 60 1.64 15.43 -14.76
CA LYS A 60 1.70 16.89 -15.03
C LYS A 60 2.95 17.29 -15.83
N TYR A 61 3.99 16.48 -15.79
CA TYR A 61 5.20 16.62 -16.63
C TYR A 61 5.09 15.85 -17.96
N GLY A 62 3.91 15.31 -18.31
CA GLY A 62 3.67 14.61 -19.56
C GLY A 62 4.04 13.12 -19.55
N MET A 63 4.49 12.58 -18.41
CA MET A 63 4.82 11.15 -18.30
C MET A 63 3.54 10.28 -18.34
N ARG A 64 3.58 9.21 -19.12
CA ARG A 64 2.48 8.23 -19.21
C ARG A 64 2.69 7.09 -18.20
N VAL A 65 2.56 7.40 -16.91
CA VAL A 65 2.77 6.43 -15.83
C VAL A 65 1.54 6.28 -14.93
N SER A 66 1.22 5.05 -14.53
CA SER A 66 0.14 4.74 -13.59
C SER A 66 0.69 4.69 -12.16
N ALA A 67 -0.17 4.94 -11.17
CA ALA A 67 0.22 4.77 -9.77
C ALA A 67 0.60 3.32 -9.44
N TYR A 68 -0.08 2.37 -10.07
CA TYR A 68 0.23 0.95 -9.92
C TYR A 68 1.64 0.63 -10.43
N ALA A 69 2.05 1.18 -11.57
CA ALA A 69 3.39 0.95 -12.12
C ALA A 69 4.48 1.53 -11.21
N VAL A 70 4.28 2.74 -10.68
CA VAL A 70 5.22 3.36 -9.72
C VAL A 70 5.30 2.56 -8.42
N HIS A 71 4.18 2.04 -7.94
CA HIS A 71 4.15 1.32 -6.66
C HIS A 71 4.77 -0.08 -6.73
N ASN A 72 4.56 -0.80 -7.83
CA ASN A 72 4.93 -2.21 -7.94
C ASN A 72 6.26 -2.43 -8.67
N SER A 73 6.92 -1.37 -9.15
CA SER A 73 8.21 -1.49 -9.80
C SER A 73 9.16 -0.40 -9.38
N ASP A 74 10.26 -0.83 -8.76
CA ASP A 74 11.37 0.04 -8.39
C ASP A 74 12.02 0.69 -9.60
N TYR A 75 12.03 0.02 -10.76
CA TYR A 75 12.56 0.59 -12.00
C TYR A 75 11.72 1.77 -12.47
N GLU A 76 10.40 1.61 -12.57
CA GLU A 76 9.49 2.68 -12.97
C GLU A 76 9.55 3.84 -11.98
N LYS A 77 9.61 3.55 -10.68
CA LYS A 77 9.76 4.58 -9.64
C LYS A 77 11.07 5.33 -9.78
N ALA A 78 12.19 4.63 -10.00
CA ALA A 78 13.48 5.24 -10.25
C ALA A 78 13.45 6.15 -11.49
N GLN A 79 12.88 5.67 -12.60
CA GLN A 79 12.79 6.43 -13.84
C GLN A 79 11.96 7.72 -13.67
N VAL A 80 10.85 7.65 -12.94
CA VAL A 80 10.07 8.83 -12.58
C VAL A 80 10.89 9.79 -11.72
N CYS A 81 11.57 9.27 -10.69
CA CYS A 81 12.38 10.10 -9.81
C CYS A 81 13.61 10.73 -10.49
N TYR A 82 14.24 10.07 -11.46
CA TYR A 82 15.29 10.70 -12.28
C TYR A 82 14.75 11.84 -13.14
N THR A 83 13.51 11.75 -13.58
CA THR A 83 12.90 12.76 -14.45
C THR A 83 12.41 13.98 -13.67
N ILE A 84 11.71 13.77 -12.54
CA ILE A 84 11.00 14.83 -11.83
C ILE A 84 11.40 14.98 -10.35
N GLY A 85 12.40 14.24 -9.87
CA GLY A 85 12.73 14.21 -8.44
C GLY A 85 13.19 15.56 -7.87
N HIS A 86 13.65 16.49 -8.71
CA HIS A 86 13.98 17.84 -8.25
C HIS A 86 12.76 18.75 -8.00
N ASP A 87 11.54 18.32 -8.37
CA ASP A 87 10.31 19.04 -8.01
C ASP A 87 10.09 18.98 -6.49
N ILE A 88 9.94 20.15 -5.86
CA ILE A 88 9.82 20.30 -4.40
C ILE A 88 8.71 19.44 -3.80
N ARG A 89 7.66 19.17 -4.59
CA ARG A 89 6.50 18.39 -4.16
C ARG A 89 6.84 16.94 -3.93
N VAL A 90 7.83 16.41 -4.66
CA VAL A 90 8.18 14.98 -4.67
C VAL A 90 9.64 14.70 -4.31
N SER A 91 10.45 15.73 -4.11
CA SER A 91 11.88 15.58 -3.79
C SER A 91 12.14 14.71 -2.56
N HIS A 92 11.30 14.80 -1.54
CA HIS A 92 11.38 13.95 -0.36
C HIS A 92 11.06 12.47 -0.65
N ILE A 93 10.20 12.18 -1.64
CA ILE A 93 9.87 10.81 -2.09
C ILE A 93 11.05 10.26 -2.90
N CYS A 94 11.67 11.12 -3.71
CA CYS A 94 12.74 10.74 -4.62
C CYS A 94 14.15 10.83 -4.03
N GLY A 95 14.30 11.21 -2.75
CA GLY A 95 15.60 11.45 -2.13
C GLY A 95 16.57 10.27 -2.26
N ALA A 96 16.07 9.04 -2.19
CA ALA A 96 16.87 7.81 -2.34
C ALA A 96 17.35 7.55 -3.79
N TYR A 97 16.72 8.15 -4.80
CA TYR A 97 17.07 7.98 -6.20
C TYR A 97 17.92 9.15 -6.74
N LEU A 98 17.85 10.32 -6.08
CA LEU A 98 18.61 11.51 -6.44
C LEU A 98 19.99 11.54 -5.78
N ASN A 99 20.05 11.07 -4.53
CA ASN A 99 21.28 10.92 -3.80
C ASN A 99 21.77 9.47 -3.98
N GLU A 100 22.59 9.29 -5.01
CA GLU A 100 23.45 8.11 -5.25
C GLU A 100 22.74 6.94 -5.98
N GLY A 101 23.39 6.02 -6.68
CA GLY A 101 24.41 5.13 -6.08
C GLY A 101 23.94 4.45 -4.77
N GLY A 102 22.73 4.72 -4.30
CA GLY A 102 22.23 4.40 -2.97
C GLY A 102 21.51 3.07 -3.00
N ASN A 103 22.30 2.02 -2.79
CA ASN A 103 21.91 0.70 -2.33
C ASN A 103 20.62 0.69 -1.47
N GLN A 104 19.47 0.54 -2.11
CA GLN A 104 18.18 0.25 -1.47
C GLN A 104 17.48 -0.87 -2.25
N ARG A 105 18.24 -1.92 -2.62
CA ARG A 105 17.62 -3.24 -2.76
C ARG A 105 17.19 -3.62 -1.34
N LYS A 106 15.89 -3.49 -1.07
CA LYS A 106 15.25 -4.09 0.11
C LYS A 106 14.87 -5.52 -0.26
N ASP A 107 15.78 -6.44 0.05
CA ASP A 107 15.47 -7.83 0.37
C ASP A 107 14.56 -7.94 1.61
#